data_AF-A0A3M0KT23-F1
#
_entry.id   AF-A0A3M0KT23-F1
#
_cell.length_a   1.000
_cell.length_b   1.000
_cell.length_c   1.000
_cell.angle_alpha   90.00
_cell.angle_beta   90.00
_cell.angle_gamma   90.00
#
_symmetry.space_group_name_H-M   'P 1'
#
loop_
_entity.id
_entity.type
_entity.pdbx_description
1 polymer ?
#
loop_
_entity_poly.entity_id
_entity_poly.type
_entity_poly.pdbx_seq_one_letter_code
_entity_poly.pdbx_strand_id
1 'polypeptide(L)'
;MGFERKVTITWAFPCIQPPLACKAALLLTAMTTALEEAMDTLIRIFHHYAGKEGDRYKLSKGELKELLTRPKGPLLVDKIMNDLDSNKDNEVDFNEFVILVAALTVACNDFLKNG
;
A
#
# COMPACT_ATOMS: atom_id res chain seq x y z
N MET A 1 -31.44 28.94 28.41
CA MET A 1 -30.43 28.64 27.36
C MET A 1 -29.44 29.79 27.41
N GLY A 2 -28.40 29.74 28.26
CA GLY A 2 -27.18 28.96 28.06
C GLY A 2 -26.08 29.93 27.56
N PHE A 3 -25.52 30.75 28.46
CA PHE A 3 -24.15 30.65 29.00
C PHE A 3 -23.09 31.15 27.97
N GLU A 4 -22.76 32.44 27.93
CA GLU A 4 -21.78 33.18 28.77
C GLU A 4 -20.30 33.06 28.33
N ARG A 5 -19.82 34.20 27.80
CA ARG A 5 -18.53 34.89 28.03
C ARG A 5 -17.23 34.48 27.31
N LYS A 6 -16.71 35.51 26.61
CA LYS A 6 -15.31 35.84 26.21
C LYS A 6 -14.21 35.26 27.11
N VAL A 7 -13.03 34.96 26.54
CA VAL A 7 -11.74 35.68 26.74
C VAL A 7 -10.68 35.17 25.73
N THR A 8 -10.04 36.11 25.05
CA THR A 8 -8.85 35.95 24.20
C THR A 8 -7.59 35.84 25.07
N ILE A 9 -6.72 34.84 24.84
CA ILE A 9 -5.31 34.90 25.27
C ILE A 9 -4.43 34.30 24.17
N THR A 10 -3.67 35.18 23.53
CA THR A 10 -2.51 34.89 22.68
C THR A 10 -1.37 34.34 23.53
N TRP A 11 -0.87 33.14 23.21
CA TRP A 11 0.44 32.69 23.63
C TRP A 11 1.32 32.52 22.39
N ALA A 12 2.30 33.42 22.27
CA ALA A 12 3.46 33.22 21.41
C ALA A 12 4.20 31.97 21.91
N PHE A 13 4.39 30.98 21.03
CA PHE A 13 5.29 29.86 21.28
C PHE A 13 6.63 30.14 20.59
N PRO A 14 7.67 30.58 21.33
CA PRO A 14 9.03 30.50 20.83
C PRO A 14 9.46 29.03 20.87
N CYS A 15 10.05 28.60 19.76
CA CYS A 15 10.68 27.30 19.59
C CYS A 15 11.66 27.02 20.74
N ILE A 16 11.63 25.80 21.32
CA ILE A 16 12.78 24.92 21.63
C ILE A 16 12.28 23.67 22.42
N GLN A 17 12.25 22.54 21.69
CA GLN A 17 12.32 21.11 22.06
C GLN A 17 11.19 20.40 22.84
N PRO A 18 10.72 19.27 22.26
CA PRO A 18 10.50 18.03 23.00
C PRO A 18 11.45 16.91 22.50
N PRO A 19 12.46 16.44 23.28
CA PRO A 19 13.29 15.32 22.85
C PRO A 19 12.75 13.94 23.28
N LEU A 20 11.55 13.84 23.86
CA LEU A 20 11.00 12.55 24.31
C LEU A 20 9.87 12.01 23.43
N ALA A 21 9.03 12.87 22.87
CA ALA A 21 7.95 12.42 21.97
C ALA A 21 8.50 11.83 20.66
N CYS A 22 9.60 12.40 20.12
CA CYS A 22 10.25 11.87 18.93
C CYS A 22 10.87 10.49 19.14
N LYS A 23 11.39 10.17 20.34
CA LYS A 23 11.98 8.84 20.62
C LYS A 23 10.92 7.76 20.77
N ALA A 24 9.79 8.06 21.40
CA ALA A 24 8.66 7.13 21.50
C ALA A 24 7.98 6.90 20.14
N ALA A 25 7.82 7.95 19.32
CA ALA A 25 7.34 7.81 17.95
C ALA A 25 8.29 6.98 17.06
N LEU A 26 9.61 7.13 17.23
CA LEU A 26 10.61 6.31 16.54
C LEU A 26 10.62 4.84 17.00
N LEU A 27 10.35 4.58 18.29
CA LEU A 27 10.26 3.24 18.86
C LEU A 27 8.96 2.52 18.46
N LEU A 28 7.85 3.25 18.28
CA LEU A 28 6.62 2.68 17.71
C LEU A 28 6.80 2.25 16.24
N THR A 29 7.58 3.00 15.45
CA THR A 29 7.94 2.59 14.09
C THR A 29 8.96 1.44 14.06
N ALA A 30 9.71 1.21 15.14
CA ALA A 30 10.71 0.14 15.22
C ALA A 30 10.12 -1.22 15.65
N MET A 31 8.85 -1.24 16.07
CA MET A 31 8.09 -2.46 16.36
C MET A 31 7.04 -2.72 15.28
N THR A 32 7.27 -2.30 14.04
CA THR A 32 6.53 -2.90 12.93
C THR A 32 6.97 -4.35 12.85
N THR A 33 6.05 -5.26 13.14
CA THR A 33 6.29 -6.69 12.98
C THR A 33 6.76 -6.97 11.54
N ALA A 34 7.54 -8.02 11.31
CA ALA A 34 7.98 -8.37 9.95
C ALA A 34 6.80 -8.51 8.96
N LEU A 35 5.62 -8.84 9.48
CA LEU A 35 4.37 -8.84 8.73
C LEU A 35 3.89 -7.42 8.35
N GLU A 36 3.87 -6.48 9.29
CA GLU A 36 3.52 -5.08 9.00
C GLU A 36 4.48 -4.44 8.00
N GLU A 37 5.77 -4.75 8.09
CA GLU A 37 6.76 -4.28 7.12
C GLU A 37 6.52 -4.90 5.72
N ALA A 38 6.17 -6.19 5.65
CA ALA A 38 5.79 -6.83 4.40
C ALA A 38 4.51 -6.23 3.80
N MET A 39 3.51 -5.92 4.63
CA MET A 39 2.28 -5.25 4.21
C MET A 39 2.56 -3.83 3.70
N ASP A 40 3.35 -3.04 4.42
CA ASP A 40 3.79 -1.70 3.98
C ASP A 40 4.55 -1.77 2.65
N THR A 41 5.41 -2.77 2.50
CA THR A 41 6.15 -3.01 1.27
C THR A 41 5.21 -3.32 0.10
N LEU A 42 4.18 -4.16 0.29
CA LEU A 42 3.19 -4.45 -0.74
C LEU A 42 2.41 -3.21 -1.16
N ILE A 43 1.96 -2.41 -0.18
CA ILE A 43 1.24 -1.16 -0.42
C ILE A 43 2.13 -0.18 -1.22
N ARG A 44 3.40 -0.06 -0.82
CA ARG A 44 4.37 0.79 -1.52
C ARG A 44 4.64 0.34 -2.94
N ILE A 45 4.78 -0.96 -3.17
CA ILE A 45 4.94 -1.51 -4.53
C ILE A 45 3.71 -1.16 -5.37
N PHE A 46 2.50 -1.40 -4.86
CA PHE A 46 1.28 -1.07 -5.59
C PHE A 46 1.23 0.41 -5.98
N HIS A 47 1.40 1.32 -5.02
CA HIS A 47 1.39 2.76 -5.29
C HIS A 47 2.59 3.28 -6.08
N HIS A 48 3.70 2.54 -6.14
CA HIS A 48 4.83 2.90 -6.99
C HIS A 48 4.54 2.71 -8.48
N TYR A 49 3.73 1.70 -8.81
CA TYR A 49 3.32 1.44 -10.18
C TYR A 49 2.00 2.11 -10.55
N ALA A 50 1.06 2.25 -9.60
CA ALA A 50 -0.23 2.90 -9.81
C ALA A 50 -0.08 4.42 -9.97
N GLY A 51 -0.94 5.02 -10.79
CA GLY A 51 -1.01 6.47 -10.99
C GLY A 51 0.07 7.07 -11.89
N LYS A 52 0.85 6.24 -12.59
CA LYS A 52 1.65 6.69 -13.74
C LYS A 52 0.74 7.04 -14.91
N GLU A 53 -0.35 6.30 -15.09
CA GLU A 53 -1.35 6.50 -16.14
C GLU A 53 -2.77 6.34 -15.56
N GLY A 54 -3.53 7.42 -15.49
CA GLY A 54 -4.95 7.38 -15.07
C GLY A 54 -5.17 7.51 -13.56
N ASP A 55 -5.84 6.53 -12.94
CA ASP A 55 -6.21 6.57 -11.52
C ASP A 55 -5.03 6.17 -10.62
N ARG A 56 -4.72 7.02 -9.62
CA ARG A 56 -3.67 6.78 -8.62
C ARG A 56 -3.95 5.65 -7.65
N TYR A 57 -5.17 5.12 -7.65
CA TYR A 57 -5.60 4.03 -6.78
C TYR A 57 -5.76 2.70 -7.50
N LYS A 58 -5.49 2.65 -8.81
CA LYS A 58 -5.62 1.45 -9.62
C LYS A 58 -4.40 1.28 -10.52
N LEU A 59 -4.16 0.05 -10.91
CA LEU A 59 -3.17 -0.30 -11.93
C LEU A 59 -3.88 -0.47 -13.26
N SER A 60 -3.51 0.35 -14.23
CA SER A 60 -3.84 0.12 -15.62
C SER A 60 -3.12 -1.13 -16.14
N LYS A 61 -3.60 -1.65 -17.27
CA LYS A 61 -2.94 -2.76 -17.98
C LYS A 61 -1.45 -2.50 -18.28
N GLY A 62 -1.08 -1.25 -18.58
CA GLY A 62 0.30 -0.86 -18.84
C GLY A 62 1.17 -0.93 -17.57
N GLU A 63 0.67 -0.42 -16.46
CA GLU A 63 1.36 -0.41 -15.17
C GLU A 63 1.48 -1.81 -14.57
N LEU A 64 0.41 -2.61 -14.66
CA LEU A 64 0.45 -4.02 -14.24
C LEU A 64 1.47 -4.81 -15.06
N LYS A 65 1.56 -4.53 -16.36
CA LYS A 65 2.61 -5.11 -17.21
C LYS A 65 3.97 -4.72 -16.66
N GLU A 66 4.24 -3.44 -16.40
CA GLU A 66 5.52 -2.99 -15.88
C GLU A 66 5.89 -3.64 -14.53
N LEU A 67 4.90 -3.80 -13.64
CA LEU A 67 5.03 -4.49 -12.36
C LEU A 67 5.43 -5.97 -12.54
N LEU A 68 4.84 -6.65 -13.53
CA LEU A 68 5.03 -8.10 -13.79
C LEU A 68 6.13 -8.43 -14.80
N THR A 69 6.68 -7.46 -15.53
CA THR A 69 7.61 -7.70 -16.67
C THR A 69 8.96 -8.24 -16.22
N ARG A 70 9.38 -8.05 -14.97
CA ARG A 70 10.70 -8.53 -14.52
C ARG A 70 10.79 -10.06 -14.30
N PRO A 71 9.69 -10.76 -13.99
CA PRO A 71 9.70 -12.24 -14.01
C PRO A 71 8.82 -12.94 -15.07
N LYS A 72 7.81 -12.30 -15.71
CA LYS A 72 6.78 -13.04 -16.48
C LYS A 72 6.49 -12.39 -17.85
N GLY A 73 6.51 -13.20 -18.92
CA GLY A 73 6.38 -12.73 -20.30
C GLY A 73 5.02 -12.11 -20.67
N PRO A 74 4.90 -11.41 -21.82
CA PRO A 74 3.75 -10.57 -22.17
C PRO A 74 2.41 -11.30 -22.25
N LEU A 75 2.38 -12.56 -22.71
CA LEU A 75 1.15 -13.37 -22.79
C LEU A 75 0.58 -13.74 -21.42
N LEU A 76 1.44 -13.81 -20.41
CA LEU A 76 1.03 -14.16 -19.06
C LEU A 76 0.41 -12.96 -18.35
N VAL A 77 0.86 -11.74 -18.68
CA VAL A 77 0.30 -10.50 -18.16
C VAL A 77 -1.15 -10.32 -18.59
N ASP A 78 -1.48 -10.61 -19.85
CA ASP A 78 -2.88 -10.53 -20.32
C ASP A 78 -3.79 -11.51 -19.59
N LYS A 79 -3.32 -12.74 -19.34
CA LYS A 79 -4.07 -13.72 -18.54
C LYS A 79 -4.24 -13.28 -17.10
N ILE A 80 -3.14 -12.81 -16.48
CA ILE A 80 -3.17 -12.31 -15.11
C ILE A 80 -4.15 -11.14 -15.02
N MET A 81 -4.06 -10.14 -15.89
CA MET A 81 -5.01 -9.02 -15.92
C MET A 81 -6.46 -9.51 -15.94
N ASN A 82 -6.77 -10.48 -16.79
CA ASN A 82 -8.12 -11.01 -16.92
C ASN A 82 -8.58 -11.84 -15.70
N ASP A 83 -7.63 -12.46 -15.00
CA ASP A 83 -7.88 -13.18 -13.75
C ASP A 83 -8.01 -12.22 -12.53
N LEU A 84 -7.43 -11.02 -12.61
CA LEU A 84 -7.50 -9.99 -11.57
C LEU A 84 -8.72 -9.10 -11.69
N ASP A 85 -8.98 -8.63 -12.91
CA ASP A 85 -10.03 -7.69 -13.29
C ASP A 85 -11.41 -8.36 -13.19
N SER A 86 -11.85 -8.56 -11.95
CA SER A 86 -13.08 -9.29 -11.63
C SER A 86 -14.31 -8.45 -11.98
N ASN A 87 -14.16 -7.13 -11.87
CA ASN A 87 -15.20 -6.17 -12.20
C ASN A 87 -15.24 -5.82 -13.72
N LYS A 88 -14.24 -6.24 -14.49
CA LYS A 88 -14.08 -6.03 -15.94
C LYS A 88 -13.99 -4.55 -16.34
N ASP A 89 -13.36 -3.73 -15.50
CA ASP A 89 -13.14 -2.31 -15.77
C ASP A 89 -11.81 -2.05 -16.53
N ASN A 90 -11.02 -3.08 -16.81
CA ASN A 90 -9.69 -3.04 -17.42
C ASN A 90 -8.64 -2.31 -16.56
N GLU A 91 -8.91 -2.20 -15.27
CA GLU A 91 -8.01 -1.71 -14.24
C GLU A 91 -7.92 -2.77 -13.13
N VAL A 92 -6.93 -2.65 -12.25
CA VAL A 92 -6.79 -3.55 -11.10
C VAL A 92 -6.72 -2.70 -9.85
N ASP A 93 -7.70 -2.86 -8.97
CA ASP A 93 -7.69 -2.16 -7.69
C ASP A 93 -6.78 -2.86 -6.66
N PHE A 94 -6.59 -2.21 -5.51
CA PHE A 94 -5.75 -2.79 -4.47
C PHE A 94 -6.28 -4.14 -3.97
N ASN A 95 -7.60 -4.32 -3.86
CA ASN A 95 -8.19 -5.58 -3.37
C ASN A 95 -7.90 -6.74 -4.32
N GLU A 96 -8.10 -6.51 -5.62
CA GLU A 96 -7.79 -7.47 -6.69
C GLU A 96 -6.29 -7.82 -6.70
N PHE A 97 -5.42 -6.82 -6.48
CA PHE A 97 -3.98 -7.05 -6.35
C PHE A 97 -3.61 -7.93 -5.15
N VAL A 98 -4.15 -7.70 -3.94
CA VAL A 98 -3.81 -8.54 -2.77
C VAL A 98 -4.34 -9.96 -2.91
N ILE A 99 -5.50 -10.16 -3.55
CA ILE A 99 -6.04 -11.50 -3.83
C ILE A 99 -5.05 -12.31 -4.69
N LEU A 100 -4.44 -11.69 -5.70
CA LEU A 100 -3.39 -12.34 -6.49
C LEU A 100 -2.18 -12.70 -5.66
N VAL A 101 -1.68 -11.75 -4.89
CA VAL A 101 -0.46 -11.94 -4.09
C VAL A 101 -0.70 -13.08 -3.11
N ALA A 102 -1.89 -13.16 -2.51
CA ALA A 102 -2.30 -14.28 -1.68
C ALA A 102 -2.33 -15.60 -2.47
N ALA A 103 -2.97 -15.64 -3.63
CA ALA A 103 -3.03 -16.84 -4.47
C ALA A 103 -1.65 -17.32 -4.93
N LEU A 104 -0.78 -16.40 -5.34
CA LEU A 104 0.61 -16.68 -5.71
C LEU A 104 1.42 -17.16 -4.50
N THR A 105 1.23 -16.55 -3.33
CA THR A 105 1.89 -16.98 -2.09
C THR A 105 1.47 -18.39 -1.71
N VAL A 106 0.18 -18.73 -1.82
CA VAL A 106 -0.33 -20.09 -1.58
C VAL A 106 0.27 -21.07 -2.59
N ALA A 107 0.26 -20.73 -3.88
CA ALA A 107 0.86 -21.57 -4.92
C ALA A 107 2.37 -21.78 -4.70
N CYS A 108 3.11 -20.74 -4.30
CA CYS A 108 4.53 -20.83 -3.95
C CYS A 108 4.75 -21.67 -2.69
N ASN A 109 3.90 -21.51 -1.67
CA ASN A 109 3.96 -22.30 -0.44
C ASN A 109 3.69 -23.79 -0.70
N ASP A 110 2.75 -24.12 -1.58
CA ASP A 110 2.49 -25.51 -1.98
C ASP A 110 3.68 -26.10 -2.75
N PHE A 111 4.34 -25.31 -3.59
CA PHE A 111 5.60 -25.68 -4.25
C PHE A 111 6.73 -25.95 -3.25
N LEU A 112 6.84 -25.16 -2.18
CA LEU A 112 7.85 -25.34 -1.12
C LEU A 112 7.54 -26.52 -0.20
N LYS A 113 6.27 -26.90 -0.04
CA LYS A 113 5.87 -28.07 0.75
C LYS A 113 6.00 -29.39 -0.01
N ASN A 114 5.92 -29.35 -1.34
CA ASN A 114 5.94 -30.53 -2.20
C ASN A 114 7.25 -30.69 -3.01
N GLY A 115 8.25 -29.83 -2.76
CA GLY A 115 9.56 -29.83 -3.40
C GLY A 115 10.65 -30.43 -2.53
#